data_AF-A0A2E6W8M4-F1
#
_entry.id   AF-A0A2E6W8M4-F1
#
_cell.length_a   1.000
_cell.length_b   1.000
_cell.length_c   1.000
_cell.angle_alpha   90.00
_cell.angle_beta   90.00
_cell.angle_gamma   90.00
#
_symmetry.space_group_name_H-M   'P 1'
#
loop_
_entity.id
_entity.type
_entity.pdbx_description
1 polymer ?
#
loop_
_entity_poly.entity_id
_entity_poly.type
_entity_poly.pdbx_seq_one_letter_code
_entity_poly.pdbx_strand_id
1 'polypeptide(L)'
;MKRLNKDQNNFLRSIFFYFFARCIKSMSIQNDEKLAIKTYCTVARQIETTKQGFQQSLKQKKLEADGHRATLLALMKASNIDCIPYEKGYARIKLNNSLRAVTKEVVMDALQLLTKELVQEEMEQHPNDALVHAILKLIQSRRTKSKEYVEFSKYKPKTFNPVNQVVNDRVQEACANWQTAKKKVDEVKQTQKHATKELTEQQKSCETLVKQFMDRAELTSQRININERDGRTQTYFIKNKISTTKPRITKVLIQTSVAKALQDVRSVEEVLRNKEELANAIFDILDNRPTQSKKCVKLVKGMLNEKK
;
A
#
# COMPACT_ATOMS: atom_id res chain seq x y z
N MET A 1 72.48 -18.52 -14.07
CA MET A 1 71.04 -18.19 -14.23
C MET A 1 70.34 -19.31 -14.99
N LYS A 2 69.45 -20.08 -14.36
CA LYS A 2 68.70 -21.17 -15.03
C LYS A 2 67.62 -20.55 -15.94
N ARG A 3 67.68 -20.81 -17.25
CA ARG A 3 66.64 -20.39 -18.21
C ARG A 3 65.38 -21.22 -17.95
N LEU A 4 64.28 -20.55 -17.65
CA LEU A 4 62.96 -21.20 -17.56
C LEU A 4 62.58 -21.80 -18.92
N ASN A 5 62.01 -23.00 -18.89
CA ASN A 5 61.62 -23.73 -20.10
C ASN A 5 60.44 -23.03 -20.79
N LYS A 6 60.33 -23.12 -22.13
CA LYS A 6 59.34 -22.39 -22.95
C LYS A 6 57.89 -22.59 -22.47
N ASP A 7 57.58 -23.78 -21.97
CA ASP A 7 56.26 -24.14 -21.45
C ASP A 7 55.95 -23.49 -20.09
N GLN A 8 56.96 -23.29 -19.23
CA GLN A 8 56.79 -22.55 -17.96
C GLN A 8 56.52 -21.07 -18.22
N ASN A 9 57.14 -20.49 -19.27
CA ASN A 9 56.87 -19.13 -19.71
C ASN A 9 55.45 -18.96 -20.28
N ASN A 10 54.94 -19.94 -21.01
CA ASN A 10 53.57 -19.92 -21.53
C ASN A 10 52.52 -20.08 -20.42
N PHE A 11 52.78 -20.92 -19.42
CA PHE A 11 51.92 -21.09 -18.25
C PHE A 11 51.83 -19.80 -17.41
N LEU A 12 52.97 -19.17 -17.11
CA LEU A 12 53.00 -17.90 -16.37
C LEU A 12 52.30 -16.76 -17.13
N ARG A 13 52.44 -16.70 -18.47
CA ARG A 13 51.69 -15.75 -19.30
C ARG A 13 50.19 -15.99 -19.24
N SER A 14 49.74 -17.24 -19.34
CA SER A 14 48.31 -17.60 -19.25
C SER A 14 47.69 -17.20 -17.90
N ILE A 15 48.40 -17.46 -16.80
CA ILE A 15 48.01 -17.00 -15.46
C ILE A 15 47.95 -15.48 -15.41
N PHE A 16 48.99 -14.78 -15.89
CA PHE A 16 49.02 -13.32 -15.89
C PHE A 16 47.87 -12.70 -16.69
N PHE A 17 47.56 -13.23 -17.88
CA PHE A 17 46.41 -12.78 -18.67
C PHE A 17 45.07 -13.05 -17.99
N TYR A 18 44.90 -14.20 -17.34
CA TYR A 18 43.69 -14.51 -16.58
C TYR A 18 43.49 -13.57 -15.40
N PHE A 19 44.55 -13.32 -14.61
CA PHE A 19 44.51 -12.37 -13.49
C PHE A 19 44.27 -10.94 -13.97
N PHE A 20 44.94 -10.51 -15.03
CA PHE A 20 44.79 -9.17 -15.59
C PHE A 20 43.38 -8.93 -16.15
N ALA A 21 42.82 -9.89 -16.90
CA ALA A 21 41.45 -9.83 -17.40
C ALA A 21 40.42 -9.83 -16.26
N ARG A 22 40.65 -10.60 -15.19
CA ARG A 22 39.81 -10.63 -13.99
C ARG A 22 39.87 -9.29 -13.23
N CYS A 23 41.04 -8.68 -13.12
CA CYS A 23 41.22 -7.35 -12.51
C CYS A 23 40.53 -6.25 -13.32
N ILE A 24 40.70 -6.22 -14.65
CA ILE A 24 40.00 -5.25 -15.52
C ILE A 24 38.48 -5.41 -15.40
N LYS A 25 37.98 -6.65 -15.45
CA LYS A 25 36.55 -6.93 -15.31
C LYS A 25 36.03 -6.49 -13.93
N SER A 26 36.80 -6.72 -12.86
CA SER A 26 36.47 -6.28 -11.51
C SER A 26 36.44 -4.74 -11.38
N MET A 27 37.38 -4.03 -11.99
CA MET A 27 37.40 -2.55 -11.99
C MET A 27 36.26 -1.95 -12.81
N SER A 28 35.91 -2.53 -13.95
CA SER A 28 34.75 -2.11 -14.77
C SER A 28 33.45 -2.24 -13.98
N ILE A 29 33.23 -3.40 -13.35
CA ILE A 29 32.04 -3.67 -12.54
C ILE A 29 31.90 -2.65 -11.40
N GLN A 30 33.00 -2.31 -10.72
CA GLN A 30 32.97 -1.32 -9.62
C GLN A 30 32.64 0.10 -10.11
N ASN A 31 33.07 0.48 -11.32
CA ASN A 31 32.75 1.79 -11.90
C ASN A 31 31.29 1.87 -12.36
N ASP A 32 30.79 0.81 -12.99
CA ASP A 32 29.39 0.71 -13.43
C ASP A 32 28.42 0.72 -12.24
N GLU A 33 28.78 0.04 -11.15
CA GLU A 33 28.00 0.05 -9.90
C GLU A 33 28.01 1.42 -9.22
N LYS A 34 29.18 2.08 -9.11
CA LYS A 34 29.27 3.45 -8.57
C LYS A 34 28.44 4.44 -9.37
N LEU A 35 28.45 4.31 -10.70
CA LEU A 35 27.64 5.13 -11.59
C LEU A 35 26.15 4.84 -11.39
N ALA A 36 25.74 3.57 -11.39
CA ALA A 36 24.35 3.16 -11.16
C ALA A 36 23.80 3.67 -9.83
N ILE A 37 24.62 3.63 -8.77
CA ILE A 37 24.29 4.15 -7.44
C ILE A 37 24.05 5.67 -7.47
N LYS A 38 24.94 6.43 -8.11
CA LYS A 38 24.80 7.90 -8.23
C LYS A 38 23.59 8.28 -9.08
N THR A 39 23.38 7.57 -10.19
CA THR A 39 22.23 7.75 -11.08
C THR A 39 20.93 7.45 -10.36
N TYR A 40 20.85 6.34 -9.61
CA TYR A 40 19.68 5.97 -8.81
C TYR A 40 19.26 7.10 -7.86
N CYS A 41 20.19 7.65 -7.08
CA CYS A 41 19.87 8.73 -6.14
C CYS A 41 19.44 10.02 -6.85
N THR A 42 20.09 10.34 -7.97
CA THR A 42 19.78 11.55 -8.76
C THR A 42 18.37 11.46 -9.35
N VAL A 43 18.03 10.32 -9.96
CA VAL A 43 16.71 10.07 -10.56
C VAL A 43 15.63 10.01 -9.47
N ALA A 44 15.88 9.32 -8.36
CA ALA A 44 14.94 9.24 -7.24
C ALA A 44 14.57 10.63 -6.71
N ARG A 45 15.57 11.51 -6.58
CA ARG A 45 15.37 12.90 -6.20
C ARG A 45 14.56 13.68 -7.24
N GLN A 46 14.91 13.57 -8.53
CA GLN A 46 14.17 14.25 -9.59
C GLN A 46 12.68 13.86 -9.56
N ILE A 47 12.37 12.57 -9.40
CA ILE A 47 11.00 12.08 -9.24
C ILE A 47 10.32 12.74 -8.03
N GLU A 48 11.00 12.81 -6.88
CA GLU A 48 10.45 13.43 -5.68
C GLU A 48 10.16 14.92 -5.89
N THR A 49 11.11 15.68 -6.43
CA THR A 49 10.96 17.11 -6.74
C THR A 49 9.83 17.35 -7.73
N THR A 50 9.75 16.56 -8.81
CA THR A 50 8.64 16.63 -9.77
C THR A 50 7.31 16.35 -9.06
N LYS A 51 7.23 15.30 -8.22
CA LYS A 51 5.99 14.98 -7.48
C LYS A 51 5.57 16.09 -6.52
N GLN A 52 6.52 16.71 -5.82
CA GLN A 52 6.27 17.86 -4.93
C GLN A 52 5.68 19.04 -5.71
N GLY A 53 6.20 19.33 -6.92
CA GLY A 53 5.67 20.38 -7.80
C GLY A 53 4.18 20.23 -8.14
N PHE A 54 3.67 18.99 -8.22
CA PHE A 54 2.24 18.71 -8.46
C PHE A 54 1.41 18.57 -7.18
N GLN A 55 2.03 18.48 -6.00
CA GLN A 55 1.34 18.08 -4.76
C GLN A 55 0.26 19.08 -4.34
N GLN A 56 0.55 20.37 -4.40
CA GLN A 56 -0.40 21.41 -4.01
C GLN A 56 -1.62 21.46 -4.95
N SER A 57 -1.37 21.43 -6.26
CA SER A 57 -2.43 21.39 -7.28
C SER A 57 -3.31 20.14 -7.13
N LEU A 58 -2.71 18.96 -6.96
CA LEU A 58 -3.46 17.72 -6.72
C LEU A 58 -4.29 17.78 -5.44
N LYS A 59 -3.75 18.35 -4.34
CA LYS A 59 -4.48 18.49 -3.08
C LYS A 59 -5.69 19.40 -3.25
N GLN A 60 -5.52 20.55 -3.90
CA GLN A 60 -6.60 21.51 -4.15
C GLN A 60 -7.69 20.91 -5.06
N LYS A 61 -7.31 20.31 -6.19
CA LYS A 61 -8.28 19.71 -7.13
C LYS A 61 -9.02 18.52 -6.55
N LYS A 62 -8.36 17.71 -5.71
CA LYS A 62 -9.05 16.63 -4.98
C LYS A 62 -10.07 17.17 -3.99
N LEU A 63 -9.72 18.24 -3.26
CA LEU A 63 -10.64 18.86 -2.32
C LEU A 63 -11.87 19.45 -3.03
N GLU A 64 -11.66 20.13 -4.17
CA GLU A 64 -12.73 20.62 -5.05
C GLU A 64 -13.64 19.45 -5.50
N ALA A 65 -13.07 18.38 -6.02
CA ALA A 65 -13.82 17.21 -6.50
C ALA A 65 -14.57 16.47 -5.37
N ASP A 66 -13.97 16.36 -4.18
CA ASP A 66 -14.61 15.76 -3.00
C ASP A 66 -15.75 16.63 -2.48
N GLY A 67 -15.62 17.96 -2.54
CA GLY A 67 -16.68 18.92 -2.25
C GLY A 67 -17.89 18.74 -3.18
N HIS A 68 -17.66 18.76 -4.50
CA HIS A 68 -18.74 18.55 -5.48
C HIS A 68 -19.42 17.18 -5.32
N ARG A 69 -18.66 16.12 -5.02
CA ARG A 69 -19.23 14.79 -4.76
C ARG A 69 -20.10 14.76 -3.49
N ALA A 70 -19.68 15.46 -2.43
CA ALA A 70 -20.45 15.57 -1.20
C ALA A 70 -21.75 16.34 -1.43
N THR A 71 -21.70 17.45 -2.18
CA THR A 71 -22.90 18.20 -2.59
C THR A 71 -23.85 17.34 -3.41
N LEU A 72 -23.34 16.60 -4.40
CA LEU A 72 -24.17 15.71 -5.20
C LEU A 72 -24.84 14.62 -4.35
N LEU A 73 -24.09 13.99 -3.43
CA LEU A 73 -24.65 13.00 -2.50
C LEU A 73 -25.77 13.61 -1.64
N ALA A 74 -25.54 14.81 -1.10
CA ALA A 74 -26.53 15.50 -0.27
C ALA A 74 -27.80 15.84 -1.05
N LEU A 75 -27.67 16.32 -2.29
CA LEU A 75 -28.81 16.63 -3.16
C LEU A 75 -29.59 15.38 -3.55
N MET A 76 -28.89 14.31 -3.94
CA MET A 76 -29.51 13.02 -4.26
C MET A 76 -30.29 12.47 -3.07
N LYS A 77 -29.72 12.50 -1.86
CA LYS A 77 -30.41 12.08 -0.63
C LYS A 77 -31.60 12.96 -0.28
N ALA A 78 -31.44 14.29 -0.32
CA ALA A 78 -32.51 15.24 -0.02
C ALA A 78 -33.70 15.08 -0.98
N SER A 79 -33.43 14.61 -2.20
CA SER A 79 -34.45 14.34 -3.22
C SER A 79 -34.97 12.91 -3.19
N ASN A 80 -34.51 12.07 -2.25
CA ASN A 80 -34.81 10.63 -2.17
C ASN A 80 -34.49 9.86 -3.47
N ILE A 81 -33.34 10.18 -4.07
CA ILE A 81 -32.87 9.62 -5.34
C ILE A 81 -31.62 8.78 -5.12
N ASP A 82 -31.72 7.48 -5.41
CA ASP A 82 -30.57 6.58 -5.33
C ASP A 82 -29.79 6.47 -6.64
N CYS A 83 -30.45 6.72 -7.77
CA CYS A 83 -29.86 6.58 -9.09
C CYS A 83 -30.54 7.50 -10.11
N ILE A 84 -29.75 8.17 -10.95
CA ILE A 84 -30.24 8.92 -12.12
C ILE A 84 -29.47 8.55 -13.38
N PRO A 85 -30.13 8.58 -14.55
CA PRO A 85 -29.40 8.60 -15.82
C PRO A 85 -28.58 9.90 -15.91
N TYR A 86 -27.35 9.80 -16.40
CA TYR A 86 -26.48 10.94 -16.68
C TYR A 86 -25.55 10.61 -17.84
N GLU A 87 -25.60 11.43 -18.90
CA GLU A 87 -24.91 11.18 -20.18
C GLU A 87 -25.08 9.73 -20.69
N LYS A 88 -23.97 9.01 -20.90
CA LYS A 88 -23.93 7.62 -21.40
C LYS A 88 -24.00 6.57 -20.28
N GLY A 89 -24.47 6.95 -19.09
CA GLY A 89 -24.48 6.07 -17.93
C GLY A 89 -25.41 6.54 -16.83
N TYR A 90 -25.02 6.27 -15.59
CA TYR A 90 -25.82 6.49 -14.40
C TYR A 90 -24.97 7.06 -13.27
N ALA A 91 -25.50 8.06 -12.55
CA ALA A 91 -24.98 8.47 -11.26
C ALA A 91 -25.79 7.76 -10.17
N ARG A 92 -25.13 7.00 -9.29
CA ARG A 92 -25.82 6.25 -8.22
C ARG A 92 -25.13 6.36 -6.88
N ILE A 93 -25.92 6.33 -5.82
CA ILE A 93 -25.41 6.19 -4.45
C ILE A 93 -24.92 4.75 -4.29
N LYS A 94 -23.70 4.62 -3.78
CA LYS A 94 -23.06 3.37 -3.42
C LYS A 94 -22.58 3.42 -1.98
N LEU A 95 -22.52 2.24 -1.37
CA LEU A 95 -21.88 2.04 -0.08
C LEU A 95 -20.41 1.67 -0.30
N ASN A 96 -19.50 2.50 0.21
CA ASN A 96 -18.11 2.13 0.39
C ASN A 96 -17.95 1.54 1.79
N ASN A 97 -17.70 0.24 1.85
CA ASN A 97 -17.37 -0.46 3.08
C ASN A 97 -15.87 -0.37 3.33
N SER A 98 -15.49 0.57 4.19
CA SER A 98 -14.10 0.69 4.65
C SER A 98 -13.89 -0.15 5.92
N LEU A 99 -12.81 -0.92 5.96
CA LEU A 99 -12.48 -1.74 7.11
C LEU A 99 -11.54 -0.97 8.04
N ARG A 100 -12.01 -0.68 9.26
CA ARG A 100 -11.17 -0.16 10.35
C ARG A 100 -10.18 -1.23 10.79
N ALA A 101 -9.13 -0.81 11.49
CA ALA A 101 -8.24 -1.73 12.19
C ALA A 101 -9.05 -2.56 13.20
N VAL A 102 -8.67 -3.83 13.38
CA VAL A 102 -9.23 -4.67 14.45
C VAL A 102 -8.46 -4.31 15.71
N THR A 103 -9.07 -3.48 16.54
CA THR A 103 -8.56 -3.10 17.86
C THR A 103 -9.22 -3.93 18.95
N LYS A 104 -8.72 -3.82 20.18
CA LYS A 104 -9.32 -4.50 21.34
C LYS A 104 -10.79 -4.10 21.51
N GLU A 105 -11.11 -2.82 21.36
CA GLU A 105 -12.47 -2.30 21.47
C GLU A 105 -13.40 -2.94 20.43
N VAL A 106 -12.95 -3.08 19.18
CA VAL A 106 -13.74 -3.72 18.12
C VAL A 106 -14.08 -5.17 18.45
N VAL A 107 -13.16 -5.91 19.07
CA VAL A 107 -13.38 -7.31 19.48
C VAL A 107 -14.32 -7.36 20.70
N MET A 108 -14.11 -6.49 21.69
CA MET A 108 -14.98 -6.37 22.87
C MET A 108 -16.42 -6.03 22.47
N ASP A 109 -16.61 -4.97 21.68
CA ASP A 109 -17.91 -4.50 21.19
C ASP A 109 -18.62 -5.56 20.33
N ALA A 110 -17.85 -6.41 19.65
CA ALA A 110 -18.38 -7.53 18.89
C ALA A 110 -18.88 -8.65 19.83
N LEU A 111 -18.09 -9.06 20.82
CA LEU A 111 -18.51 -10.10 21.77
C LEU A 111 -19.65 -9.67 22.69
N GLN A 112 -19.75 -8.37 23.02
CA GLN A 112 -20.91 -7.85 23.74
C GLN A 112 -22.23 -8.15 23.01
N LEU A 113 -22.23 -8.06 21.68
CA LEU A 113 -23.38 -8.39 20.83
C LEU A 113 -23.62 -9.89 20.61
N LEU A 114 -22.71 -10.76 21.04
CA LEU A 114 -22.88 -12.20 20.85
C LEU A 114 -24.04 -12.70 21.70
N THR A 115 -25.01 -13.36 21.07
CA THR A 115 -26.18 -13.99 21.71
C THR A 115 -26.30 -15.45 21.30
N LYS A 116 -27.13 -16.24 22.00
CA LYS A 116 -27.35 -17.65 21.66
C LYS A 116 -28.03 -17.80 20.30
N GLU A 117 -28.97 -16.91 19.99
CA GLU A 117 -29.74 -16.90 18.75
C GLU A 117 -28.81 -16.71 17.55
N LEU A 118 -27.86 -15.78 17.64
CA LEU A 118 -26.86 -15.56 16.58
C LEU A 118 -25.96 -16.78 16.35
N VAL A 119 -25.62 -17.52 17.41
CA VAL A 119 -24.85 -18.76 17.28
C VAL A 119 -25.70 -19.87 16.65
N GLN A 120 -26.97 -19.96 17.01
CA GLN A 120 -27.91 -20.93 16.46
C GLN A 120 -28.19 -20.69 14.97
N GLU A 121 -28.35 -19.45 14.54
CA GLU A 121 -28.46 -19.08 13.12
C GLU A 121 -27.24 -19.55 12.31
N GLU A 122 -26.03 -19.39 12.85
CA GLU A 122 -24.81 -19.84 12.19
C GLU A 122 -24.65 -21.37 12.25
N MET A 123 -25.31 -22.05 13.18
CA MET A 123 -25.26 -23.52 13.29
C MET A 123 -25.95 -24.22 12.11
N GLU A 124 -26.95 -23.57 11.50
CA GLU A 124 -27.59 -24.07 10.28
C GLU A 124 -26.64 -24.05 9.06
N GLN A 125 -25.75 -23.06 8.99
CA GLN A 125 -24.82 -22.87 7.86
C GLN A 125 -23.44 -23.48 8.11
N HIS A 126 -23.02 -23.53 9.38
CA HIS A 126 -21.68 -23.89 9.83
C HIS A 126 -21.74 -24.75 11.11
N PRO A 127 -22.26 -25.99 11.05
CA PRO A 127 -22.57 -26.78 12.25
C PRO A 127 -21.37 -27.08 13.16
N ASN A 128 -20.17 -27.22 12.59
CA ASN A 128 -18.96 -27.54 13.35
C ASN A 128 -18.24 -26.32 13.93
N ASP A 129 -18.51 -25.11 13.42
CA ASP A 129 -17.77 -23.89 13.73
C ASP A 129 -18.68 -22.66 13.96
N ALA A 130 -19.96 -22.91 14.31
CA ALA A 130 -21.01 -21.89 14.38
C ALA A 130 -20.61 -20.69 15.25
N LEU A 131 -20.04 -20.97 16.43
CA LEU A 131 -19.57 -19.96 17.37
C LEU A 131 -18.41 -19.12 16.82
N VAL A 132 -17.46 -19.76 16.11
CA VAL A 132 -16.34 -19.07 15.44
C VAL A 132 -16.88 -18.14 14.37
N HIS A 133 -17.84 -18.60 13.57
CA HIS A 133 -18.43 -17.84 12.48
C HIS A 133 -19.30 -16.68 12.98
N ALA A 134 -20.08 -16.88 14.04
CA ALA A 134 -20.87 -15.83 14.69
C ALA A 134 -19.96 -14.69 15.19
N ILE A 135 -18.88 -15.02 15.92
CA ILE A 135 -17.91 -14.03 16.42
C ILE A 135 -17.19 -13.33 15.26
N LEU A 136 -16.76 -14.08 14.24
CA LEU A 136 -16.12 -13.53 13.05
C LEU A 136 -17.03 -12.51 12.35
N LYS A 137 -18.32 -12.84 12.16
CA LYS A 137 -19.33 -11.98 11.53
C LYS A 137 -19.53 -10.69 12.33
N LEU A 138 -19.60 -10.78 13.67
CA LEU A 138 -19.72 -9.62 14.55
C LEU A 138 -18.48 -8.72 14.49
N ILE A 139 -17.27 -9.28 14.54
CA ILE A 139 -16.01 -8.51 14.39
C ILE A 139 -15.95 -7.83 13.01
N GLN A 140 -16.34 -8.53 11.94
CA GLN A 140 -16.40 -7.95 10.59
C GLN A 140 -17.43 -6.80 10.52
N SER A 141 -18.60 -6.98 11.12
CA SER A 141 -19.64 -5.95 11.18
C SER A 141 -19.13 -4.71 11.92
N ARG A 142 -18.59 -4.86 13.14
CA ARG A 142 -18.07 -3.75 13.96
C ARG A 142 -16.92 -3.00 13.30
N ARG A 143 -16.01 -3.70 12.62
CA ARG A 143 -14.89 -3.03 11.93
C ARG A 143 -15.30 -2.38 10.61
N THR A 144 -16.45 -2.73 10.05
CA THR A 144 -16.90 -2.18 8.77
C THR A 144 -17.56 -0.83 8.99
N LYS A 145 -16.95 0.23 8.45
CA LYS A 145 -17.57 1.55 8.35
C LYS A 145 -18.11 1.73 6.95
N SER A 146 -19.43 1.69 6.84
CA SER A 146 -20.15 2.03 5.61
C SER A 146 -20.20 3.55 5.46
N LYS A 147 -19.75 4.04 4.31
CA LYS A 147 -19.88 5.44 3.90
C LYS A 147 -20.49 5.49 2.51
N GLU A 148 -21.59 6.21 2.38
CA GLU A 148 -22.22 6.42 1.09
C GLU A 148 -21.42 7.42 0.26
N TYR A 149 -21.41 7.20 -1.05
CA TYR A 149 -20.79 8.08 -2.03
C TYR A 149 -21.48 7.90 -3.37
N VAL A 150 -21.40 8.92 -4.23
CA VAL A 150 -21.93 8.81 -5.60
C VAL A 150 -20.86 8.20 -6.50
N GLU A 151 -21.27 7.28 -7.37
CA GLU A 151 -20.46 6.67 -8.42
C GLU A 151 -21.13 6.90 -9.78
N PHE A 152 -20.33 7.28 -10.79
CA PHE A 152 -20.74 7.18 -12.19
C PHE A 152 -20.46 5.78 -12.73
N SER A 153 -21.51 5.06 -13.11
CA SER A 153 -21.44 3.72 -13.70
C SER A 153 -21.96 3.74 -15.14
N LYS A 154 -21.36 2.92 -16.00
CA LYS A 154 -21.87 2.71 -17.37
C LYS A 154 -23.13 1.84 -17.41
N TYR A 155 -23.36 1.05 -16.36
CA TYR A 155 -24.40 0.02 -16.35
C TYR A 155 -25.59 0.44 -15.50
N LYS A 156 -26.79 0.14 -16.00
CA LYS A 156 -28.04 0.31 -15.26
C LYS A 156 -28.03 -0.63 -14.03
N PRO A 157 -28.30 -0.14 -12.81
CA PRO A 157 -28.45 -1.02 -11.65
C PRO A 157 -29.67 -1.94 -11.81
N LYS A 158 -29.59 -3.16 -11.25
CA LYS A 158 -30.67 -4.14 -11.29
C LYS A 158 -31.96 -3.60 -10.64
N THR A 159 -31.81 -2.88 -9.54
CA THR A 159 -32.87 -2.14 -8.86
C THR A 159 -32.77 -0.68 -9.30
N PHE A 160 -33.54 -0.31 -10.33
CA PHE A 160 -33.68 1.07 -10.77
C PHE A 160 -35.14 1.48 -10.58
N ASN A 161 -35.39 2.32 -9.58
CA ASN A 161 -36.65 3.01 -9.46
C ASN A 161 -36.51 4.31 -10.26
N PRO A 162 -37.25 4.49 -11.37
CA PRO A 162 -37.23 5.74 -12.09
C PRO A 162 -37.70 6.84 -11.15
N VAL A 163 -36.88 7.86 -10.96
CA VAL A 163 -37.35 9.10 -10.34
C VAL A 163 -38.38 9.69 -11.30
N ASN A 164 -39.59 9.99 -10.79
CA ASN A 164 -40.60 10.67 -11.57
C ASN A 164 -40.00 11.94 -12.18
N GLN A 165 -40.17 12.06 -13.50
CA GLN A 165 -39.59 12.93 -14.53
C GLN A 165 -39.12 14.37 -14.22
N VAL A 166 -39.28 14.91 -13.01
CA VAL A 166 -38.56 16.11 -12.60
C VAL A 166 -37.20 15.68 -12.05
N VAL A 167 -36.30 15.23 -12.94
CA VAL A 167 -34.89 15.15 -12.60
C VAL A 167 -34.45 16.58 -12.31
N ASN A 168 -34.41 16.92 -11.03
CA ASN A 168 -34.10 18.26 -10.53
C ASN A 168 -32.83 18.76 -11.25
N ASP A 169 -32.95 19.82 -12.07
CA ASP A 169 -31.85 20.38 -12.87
C ASP A 169 -30.58 20.58 -12.02
N ARG A 170 -30.76 20.87 -10.74
CA ARG A 170 -29.70 20.99 -9.73
C ARG A 170 -28.88 19.71 -9.55
N VAL A 171 -29.48 18.53 -9.65
CA VAL A 171 -28.76 17.24 -9.54
C VAL A 171 -27.98 16.98 -10.83
N GLN A 172 -28.51 17.32 -12.00
CA GLN A 172 -27.77 17.22 -13.26
C GLN A 172 -26.58 18.18 -13.29
N GLU A 173 -26.78 19.42 -12.85
CA GLU A 173 -25.73 20.42 -12.71
C GLU A 173 -24.65 19.95 -11.72
N ALA A 174 -25.04 19.42 -10.56
CA ALA A 174 -24.11 18.86 -9.58
C ALA A 174 -23.31 17.66 -10.14
N CYS A 175 -23.94 16.82 -10.98
CA CYS A 175 -23.25 15.77 -11.71
C CYS A 175 -22.19 16.33 -12.67
N ALA A 176 -22.55 17.34 -13.47
CA ALA A 176 -21.63 17.99 -14.42
C ALA A 176 -20.44 18.66 -13.70
N ASN A 177 -20.71 19.35 -12.59
CA ASN A 177 -19.69 19.97 -11.75
C ASN A 177 -18.73 18.93 -11.16
N TRP A 178 -19.24 17.80 -10.65
CA TRP A 178 -18.40 16.73 -10.15
C TRP A 178 -17.57 16.07 -11.25
N GLN A 179 -18.14 15.79 -12.43
CA GLN A 179 -17.37 15.22 -13.55
C GLN A 179 -16.26 16.16 -14.02
N THR A 180 -16.56 17.45 -14.14
CA THR A 180 -15.57 18.47 -14.50
C THR A 180 -14.42 18.52 -13.49
N ALA A 181 -14.73 18.55 -12.19
CA ALA A 181 -13.72 18.55 -11.14
C ALA A 181 -12.89 17.24 -11.14
N LYS A 182 -13.54 16.09 -11.36
CA LYS A 182 -12.86 14.80 -11.47
C LYS A 182 -11.91 14.76 -12.68
N LYS A 183 -12.32 15.30 -13.82
CA LYS A 183 -11.48 15.39 -15.02
C LYS A 183 -10.23 16.22 -14.76
N LYS A 184 -10.36 17.39 -14.11
CA LYS A 184 -9.20 18.21 -13.68
C LYS A 184 -8.23 17.42 -12.79
N VAL A 185 -8.73 16.63 -11.84
CA VAL A 185 -7.88 15.78 -10.98
C VAL A 185 -7.12 14.75 -11.82
N ASP A 186 -7.80 14.09 -12.75
CA ASP A 186 -7.20 13.04 -13.57
C ASP A 186 -6.21 13.60 -14.60
N GLU A 187 -6.46 14.79 -15.15
CA GLU A 187 -5.50 15.55 -15.98
C GLU A 187 -4.21 15.82 -15.21
N VAL A 188 -4.28 16.37 -13.99
CA VAL A 188 -3.07 16.64 -13.19
C VAL A 188 -2.32 15.34 -12.85
N LYS A 189 -3.02 14.25 -12.53
CA LYS A 189 -2.39 12.93 -12.31
C LYS A 189 -1.72 12.40 -13.57
N GLN A 190 -2.35 12.56 -14.73
CA GLN A 190 -1.79 12.12 -16.01
C GLN A 190 -0.54 12.93 -16.36
N THR A 191 -0.57 14.25 -16.20
CA THR A 191 0.59 15.12 -16.39
C THR A 191 1.73 14.75 -15.45
N GLN A 192 1.43 14.53 -14.15
CA GLN A 192 2.44 14.07 -13.18
C GLN A 192 3.02 12.70 -13.56
N LYS A 193 2.16 11.75 -13.98
CA LYS A 193 2.58 10.41 -14.41
C LYS A 193 3.46 10.49 -15.65
N HIS A 194 3.10 11.31 -16.63
CA HIS A 194 3.88 11.51 -17.84
C HIS A 194 5.25 12.12 -17.51
N ALA A 195 5.28 13.20 -16.71
CA ALA A 195 6.50 13.88 -16.29
C ALA A 195 7.48 13.00 -15.49
N THR A 196 6.99 11.91 -14.89
CA THR A 196 7.81 10.98 -14.09
C THR A 196 8.02 9.62 -14.74
N LYS A 197 7.48 9.37 -15.93
CA LYS A 197 7.47 8.04 -16.57
C LYS A 197 8.88 7.52 -16.84
N GLU A 198 9.65 8.27 -17.63
CA GLU A 198 11.02 7.89 -18.03
C GLU A 198 11.93 7.78 -16.81
N LEU A 199 11.84 8.73 -15.87
CA LEU A 199 12.58 8.70 -14.62
C LEU A 199 12.24 7.45 -13.79
N THR A 200 10.97 7.04 -13.74
CA THR A 200 10.57 5.83 -13.01
C THR A 200 11.14 4.57 -13.63
N GLU A 201 11.21 4.50 -14.97
CA GLU A 201 11.82 3.38 -15.69
C GLU A 201 13.34 3.34 -15.45
N GLN A 202 14.02 4.49 -15.53
CA GLN A 202 15.44 4.62 -15.20
C GLN A 202 15.73 4.24 -13.74
N GLN A 203 14.88 4.66 -12.80
CA GLN A 203 15.03 4.33 -11.38
C GLN A 203 14.98 2.82 -11.14
N LYS A 204 14.01 2.12 -11.75
CA LYS A 204 13.87 0.66 -11.61
C LYS A 204 15.06 -0.10 -12.18
N SER A 205 15.59 0.35 -13.32
CA SER A 205 16.80 -0.22 -13.92
C SER A 205 17.99 -0.10 -12.95
N CYS A 206 18.21 1.09 -12.39
CA CYS A 206 19.31 1.32 -11.44
C CYS A 206 19.07 0.60 -10.09
N GLU A 207 17.83 0.51 -9.61
CA GLU A 207 17.49 -0.15 -8.32
C GLU A 207 17.95 -1.61 -8.29
N THR A 208 17.80 -2.32 -9.42
CA THR A 208 18.21 -3.71 -9.54
C THR A 208 19.72 -3.87 -9.40
N LEU A 209 20.50 -3.01 -10.08
CA LEU A 209 21.96 -3.00 -10.01
C LEU A 209 22.46 -2.60 -8.62
N VAL A 210 21.85 -1.58 -8.02
CA VAL A 210 22.17 -1.14 -6.65
C VAL A 210 21.91 -2.28 -5.66
N LYS A 211 20.79 -2.99 -5.78
CA LYS A 211 20.48 -4.12 -4.90
C LYS A 211 21.50 -5.24 -5.04
N GLN A 212 21.84 -5.62 -6.28
CA GLN A 212 22.86 -6.64 -6.56
C GLN A 212 24.22 -6.26 -5.97
N PHE A 213 24.63 -4.99 -6.11
CA PHE A 213 25.86 -4.48 -5.49
C PHE A 213 25.81 -4.57 -3.96
N MET A 214 24.75 -4.04 -3.34
CA MET A 214 24.61 -4.02 -1.87
C MET A 214 24.58 -5.44 -1.29
N ASP A 215 23.95 -6.39 -1.98
CA ASP A 215 23.90 -7.80 -1.57
C ASP A 215 25.27 -8.49 -1.77
N ARG A 216 25.95 -8.28 -2.91
CA ARG A 216 27.27 -8.85 -3.21
C ARG A 216 28.38 -8.33 -2.29
N ALA A 217 28.33 -7.05 -1.95
CA ALA A 217 29.31 -6.40 -1.08
C ALA A 217 28.94 -6.48 0.41
N GLU A 218 27.86 -7.21 0.75
CA GLU A 218 27.35 -7.37 2.12
C GLU A 218 27.15 -6.03 2.88
N LEU A 219 26.81 -4.98 2.13
CA LEU A 219 26.68 -3.63 2.68
C LEU A 219 25.31 -3.44 3.32
N THR A 220 25.31 -2.94 4.56
CA THR A 220 24.10 -2.48 5.26
C THR A 220 23.72 -1.04 4.87
N SER A 221 24.71 -0.23 4.52
CA SER A 221 24.53 1.16 4.09
C SER A 221 25.66 1.64 3.19
N GLN A 222 25.34 2.43 2.17
CA GLN A 222 26.29 3.12 1.30
C GLN A 222 26.03 4.63 1.33
N ARG A 223 27.04 5.42 1.71
CA ARG A 223 27.00 6.89 1.64
C ARG A 223 27.31 7.36 0.22
N ILE A 224 26.56 8.33 -0.27
CA ILE A 224 26.75 8.93 -1.59
C ILE A 224 26.65 10.43 -1.46
N ASN A 225 27.66 11.12 -1.98
CA ASN A 225 27.67 12.56 -2.06
C ASN A 225 27.28 12.97 -3.47
N ILE A 226 26.28 13.83 -3.60
CA ILE A 226 25.82 14.40 -4.86
C ILE A 226 26.15 15.88 -4.83
N ASN A 227 27.05 16.29 -5.72
CA ASN A 227 27.35 17.70 -5.93
C ASN A 227 26.21 18.35 -6.72
N GLU A 228 25.71 19.45 -6.20
CA GLU A 228 24.67 20.28 -6.78
C GLU A 228 25.31 21.34 -7.69
N ARG A 229 24.51 21.86 -8.64
CA ARG A 229 24.99 22.87 -9.60
C ARG A 229 25.33 24.22 -8.95
N ASP A 230 24.78 24.49 -7.77
CA ASP A 230 25.05 25.67 -6.94
C ASP A 230 26.26 25.48 -6.01
N GLY A 231 27.06 24.43 -6.22
CA GLY A 231 28.28 24.15 -5.44
C GLY A 231 28.03 23.46 -4.10
N ARG A 232 26.76 23.18 -3.74
CA ARG A 232 26.41 22.47 -2.51
C ARG A 232 26.60 20.97 -2.68
N THR A 233 27.01 20.25 -1.64
CA THR A 233 27.07 18.78 -1.67
C THR A 233 26.00 18.20 -0.76
N GLN A 234 25.05 17.46 -1.33
CA GLN A 234 24.06 16.73 -0.56
C GLN A 234 24.51 15.29 -0.31
N THR A 235 24.40 14.84 0.94
CA THR A 235 24.69 13.46 1.33
C THR A 235 23.42 12.61 1.34
N TYR A 236 23.45 11.49 0.64
CA TYR A 236 22.42 10.45 0.63
C TYR A 236 22.98 9.15 1.21
N PHE A 237 22.09 8.34 1.79
CA PHE A 237 22.41 7.00 2.26
C PHE A 237 21.48 6.01 1.58
N ILE A 238 22.05 5.01 0.90
CA ILE A 238 21.33 3.83 0.44
C ILE A 238 21.46 2.78 1.53
N LYS A 239 20.34 2.41 2.17
CA LYS A 239 20.32 1.39 3.22
C LYS A 239 19.77 0.09 2.68
N ASN A 240 20.46 -1.02 2.92
CA ASN A 240 19.93 -2.36 2.73
C ASN A 240 19.18 -2.74 4.02
N LYS A 241 17.91 -2.36 4.12
CA LYS A 241 17.12 -2.49 5.34
C LYS A 241 16.30 -3.79 5.30
N ILE A 242 16.34 -4.55 6.39
CA ILE A 242 15.31 -5.54 6.67
C ILE A 242 14.11 -4.77 7.25
N SER A 243 13.05 -4.63 6.47
CA SER A 243 11.79 -4.09 6.94
C SER A 243 10.98 -5.21 7.57
N THR A 244 10.76 -5.13 8.88
CA THR A 244 9.82 -5.99 9.60
C THR A 244 8.46 -5.30 9.67
N THR A 245 7.42 -5.99 9.21
CA THR A 245 6.05 -5.49 9.25
C THR A 245 5.12 -6.55 9.80
N LYS A 246 4.25 -6.18 10.76
CA LYS A 246 3.14 -7.05 11.17
C LYS A 246 2.18 -7.18 9.97
N PRO A 247 1.80 -8.40 9.57
CA PRO A 247 0.85 -8.58 8.46
C PRO A 247 -0.49 -7.91 8.78
N ARG A 248 -1.22 -7.52 7.72
CA ARG A 248 -2.57 -6.98 7.86
C ARG A 248 -3.50 -8.06 8.42
N ILE A 249 -4.38 -7.68 9.35
CA ILE A 249 -5.38 -8.61 9.91
C ILE A 249 -6.45 -8.91 8.87
N THR A 250 -6.39 -10.12 8.29
CA THR A 250 -7.34 -10.64 7.30
C THR A 250 -8.55 -11.30 7.98
N LYS A 251 -9.61 -11.59 7.20
CA LYS A 251 -10.76 -12.36 7.70
C LYS A 251 -10.32 -13.73 8.22
N VAL A 252 -9.45 -14.41 7.46
CA VAL A 252 -8.88 -15.72 7.83
C VAL A 252 -8.12 -15.63 9.16
N LEU A 253 -7.28 -14.60 9.33
CA LEU A 253 -6.52 -14.45 10.58
C LEU A 253 -7.44 -14.27 11.81
N ILE A 254 -8.54 -13.50 11.66
CA ILE A 254 -9.53 -13.36 12.74
C ILE A 254 -10.16 -14.72 13.03
N GLN A 255 -10.61 -15.44 12.00
CA GLN A 255 -11.23 -16.76 12.16
C GLN A 255 -10.29 -17.74 12.89
N THR A 256 -9.03 -17.84 12.47
CA THR A 256 -8.03 -18.70 13.12
C THR A 256 -7.74 -18.26 14.55
N SER A 257 -7.71 -16.94 14.82
CA SER A 257 -7.47 -16.43 16.17
C SER A 257 -8.65 -16.72 17.11
N VAL A 258 -9.88 -16.61 16.60
CA VAL A 258 -11.10 -16.97 17.34
C VAL A 258 -11.13 -18.47 17.62
N ALA A 259 -10.91 -19.31 16.60
CA ALA A 259 -10.86 -20.75 16.77
C ALA A 259 -9.80 -21.18 17.80
N LYS A 260 -8.61 -20.55 17.76
CA LYS A 260 -7.55 -20.80 18.73
C LYS A 260 -7.90 -20.33 20.14
N ALA A 261 -8.52 -19.16 20.28
CA ALA A 261 -8.96 -18.66 21.58
C ALA A 261 -10.09 -19.52 22.20
N LEU A 262 -10.86 -20.21 21.36
CA LEU A 262 -11.94 -21.11 21.78
C LEU A 262 -11.50 -22.57 21.97
N GLN A 263 -10.23 -22.91 21.76
CA GLN A 263 -9.76 -24.30 21.76
C GLN A 263 -10.06 -25.04 23.07
N ASP A 264 -10.01 -24.33 24.21
CA ASP A 264 -10.23 -24.90 25.53
C ASP A 264 -11.65 -24.64 26.07
N VAL A 265 -12.51 -23.97 25.31
CA VAL A 265 -13.85 -23.60 25.73
C VAL A 265 -14.83 -24.74 25.47
N ARG A 266 -15.58 -25.14 26.51
CA ARG A 266 -16.40 -26.36 26.48
C ARG A 266 -17.85 -26.11 26.10
N SER A 267 -18.34 -24.88 26.18
CA SER A 267 -19.74 -24.54 25.89
C SER A 267 -19.94 -23.09 25.44
N VAL A 268 -21.07 -22.83 24.77
CA VAL A 268 -21.49 -21.46 24.40
C VAL A 268 -21.81 -20.64 25.66
N GLU A 269 -22.38 -21.27 26.69
CA GLU A 269 -22.69 -20.64 27.97
C GLU A 269 -21.43 -20.09 28.66
N GLU A 270 -20.33 -20.81 28.60
CA GLU A 270 -19.03 -20.39 29.13
C GLU A 270 -18.53 -19.12 28.41
N VAL A 271 -18.60 -19.10 27.07
CA VAL A 271 -18.26 -17.90 26.28
C VAL A 271 -19.13 -16.70 26.65
N LEU A 272 -20.44 -16.91 26.80
CA LEU A 272 -21.37 -15.82 27.07
C LEU A 272 -21.17 -15.21 28.46
N ARG A 273 -20.67 -15.99 29.42
CA ARG A 273 -20.31 -15.50 30.77
C ARG A 273 -18.95 -14.78 30.76
N ASN A 274 -17.98 -15.27 29.99
CA ASN A 274 -16.59 -14.79 30.02
C ASN A 274 -16.18 -14.05 28.73
N LYS A 275 -17.05 -13.17 28.23
CA LYS A 275 -16.83 -12.42 26.98
C LYS A 275 -15.55 -11.57 27.01
N GLU A 276 -15.21 -11.00 28.16
CA GLU A 276 -14.01 -10.16 28.30
C GLU A 276 -12.72 -10.97 28.19
N GLU A 277 -12.64 -12.12 28.86
CA GLU A 277 -11.49 -13.03 28.77
C GLU A 277 -11.28 -13.52 27.34
N LEU A 278 -12.36 -13.92 26.66
CA LEU A 278 -12.29 -14.35 25.27
C LEU A 278 -11.82 -13.22 24.34
N ALA A 279 -12.30 -11.99 24.52
CA ALA A 279 -11.83 -10.85 23.73
C ALA A 279 -10.33 -10.57 23.95
N ASN A 280 -9.86 -10.65 25.20
CA ASN A 280 -8.44 -10.50 25.52
C ASN A 280 -7.61 -11.59 24.82
N ALA A 281 -8.01 -12.85 24.92
CA ALA A 281 -7.33 -13.97 24.26
C ALA A 281 -7.28 -13.81 22.73
N ILE A 282 -8.40 -13.45 22.09
CA ILE A 282 -8.46 -13.18 20.65
C ILE A 282 -7.50 -12.04 20.27
N PHE A 283 -7.54 -10.93 21.03
CA PHE A 283 -6.70 -9.77 20.74
C PHE A 283 -5.21 -10.06 20.95
N ASP A 284 -4.84 -10.80 21.99
CA ASP A 284 -3.46 -11.16 22.27
C ASP A 284 -2.87 -12.03 21.16
N ILE A 285 -3.64 -12.99 20.62
CA ILE A 285 -3.22 -13.78 19.46
C ILE A 285 -3.04 -12.88 18.23
N LEU A 286 -3.97 -11.95 18.01
CA LEU A 286 -3.90 -11.02 16.88
C LEU A 286 -2.70 -10.09 17.02
N ASP A 287 -2.42 -9.52 18.19
CA ASP A 287 -1.32 -8.56 18.35
C ASP A 287 0.05 -9.24 18.29
N ASN A 288 0.17 -10.46 18.84
CA ASN A 288 1.41 -11.24 18.84
C ASN A 288 1.66 -12.03 17.54
N ARG A 289 0.94 -11.70 16.46
CA ARG A 289 1.15 -12.32 15.13
C ARG A 289 2.59 -12.13 14.61
N PRO A 290 3.17 -13.15 13.95
CA PRO A 290 4.56 -13.11 13.50
C PRO A 290 4.79 -12.00 12.49
N THR A 291 5.90 -11.27 12.64
CA THR A 291 6.30 -10.23 11.69
C THR A 291 6.88 -10.84 10.43
N GLN A 292 6.52 -10.27 9.28
CA GLN A 292 7.18 -10.61 8.01
C GLN A 292 8.37 -9.68 7.79
N SER A 293 9.53 -10.26 7.49
CA SER A 293 10.75 -9.53 7.13
C SER A 293 10.92 -9.50 5.61
N LYS A 294 11.13 -8.31 5.05
CA LYS A 294 11.52 -8.13 3.65
C LYS A 294 12.78 -7.28 3.55
N LYS A 295 13.81 -7.79 2.86
CA LYS A 295 14.98 -6.99 2.48
C LYS A 295 14.57 -6.00 1.38
N CYS A 296 14.84 -4.72 1.61
CA CYS A 296 14.61 -3.66 0.64
C CYS A 296 15.73 -2.64 0.66
N VAL A 297 16.03 -2.09 -0.52
CA VAL A 297 16.90 -0.93 -0.64
C VAL A 297 16.07 0.32 -0.37
N LYS A 298 16.51 1.17 0.55
CA LYS A 298 15.85 2.45 0.87
C LYS A 298 16.83 3.59 0.74
N LEU A 299 16.47 4.60 -0.07
CA LEU A 299 17.16 5.88 -0.09
C LEU A 299 16.72 6.73 1.11
N VAL A 300 17.70 7.23 1.87
CA VAL A 300 17.50 8.12 3.01
C VAL A 300 18.34 9.38 2.77
N LYS A 301 17.70 10.55 2.75
CA LYS A 301 18.43 11.82 2.76
C LYS A 301 19.14 11.94 4.09
N GLY A 302 20.45 12.14 4.07
CA GLY A 302 21.19 12.47 5.29
C GLY A 302 20.77 13.86 5.74
N MET A 303 20.20 13.98 6.94
CA MET A 303 20.32 15.26 7.64
C MET A 303 21.79 15.35 8.02
N LEU A 304 22.52 16.29 7.42
CA LEU A 304 23.71 16.79 8.10
C LEU A 304 23.17 17.37 9.40
N ASN A 305 23.28 16.63 10.50
CA ASN A 305 23.29 17.29 11.79
C ASN A 305 24.48 18.23 11.70
N GLU A 306 24.21 19.52 11.52
CA GLU A 306 25.16 20.56 11.83
C GLU A 306 25.55 20.32 13.29
N LYS A 307 26.69 19.66 13.48
CA LYS A 307 27.31 19.59 14.80
C LYS A 307 27.65 21.05 15.14
N LYS A 308 26.96 21.57 16.16
CA LYS A 308 27.41 22.71 16.95
C LYS A 308 28.84 22.46 17.45
#